data_AF-A0A8T4YXL1-F1
#
_entry.id   AF-A0A8T4YXL1-F1
#
_cell.length_a   1.000
_cell.length_b   1.000
_cell.length_c   1.000
_cell.angle_alpha   90.00
_cell.angle_beta   90.00
_cell.angle_gamma   90.00
#
_symmetry.space_group_name_H-M   'P 1'
#
loop_
_entity.id
_entity.type
_entity.pdbx_description
1 polymer ?
#
loop_
_entity_poly.entity_id
_entity_poly.type
_entity_poly.pdbx_seq_one_letter_code
_entity_poly.pdbx_strand_id
1 'polypeptide(L)'
;TYRTTAYNVRGFPREAEIILIGANLPLKVNNIIVVKGRLPLENEEAIVTEHDYGENLLDKQISIETRSGNLTVTMVGTCRAIWMPRWYGSSVVYAIMPISVLWRILNAWGIAMFIHYTHYSRIIF
;
A
#
# COMPACT_ATOMS: atom_id res chain seq x y z
N THR A 1 12.62 -20.51 18.94
CA THR A 1 12.01 -19.62 19.97
C THR A 1 11.68 -18.30 19.31
N TYR A 2 10.41 -18.00 19.04
CA TYR A 2 10.02 -16.75 18.38
C TYR A 2 10.01 -15.63 19.42
N ARG A 3 11.09 -14.85 19.51
CA ARG A 3 11.13 -13.62 20.30
C ARG A 3 10.39 -12.53 19.52
N THR A 4 9.22 -12.12 20.02
CA THR A 4 8.55 -10.90 19.57
C THR A 4 9.13 -9.74 20.38
N THR A 5 10.23 -9.19 19.89
CA THR A 5 10.75 -7.89 20.34
C THR A 5 9.69 -6.86 20.01
N ALA A 6 9.22 -6.14 21.03
CA ALA A 6 8.30 -5.02 20.91
C ALA A 6 8.65 -4.16 19.68
N TYR A 7 7.65 -3.89 18.86
CA TYR A 7 7.80 -3.11 17.65
C TYR A 7 8.08 -1.66 18.04
N ASN A 8 9.29 -1.19 17.75
CA ASN A 8 9.63 0.22 17.84
C ASN A 8 8.82 0.96 16.77
N VAL A 9 7.60 1.38 17.11
CA VAL A 9 6.72 2.16 16.24
C VAL A 9 7.48 3.42 15.82
N ARG A 10 7.75 3.57 14.53
CA ARG A 10 8.29 4.81 13.95
C ARG A 10 7.26 5.36 12.96
N GLY A 11 7.30 6.66 12.69
CA GLY A 11 6.31 7.32 11.83
C GLY A 11 6.57 7.08 10.35
N PHE A 12 5.54 7.33 9.53
CA PHE A 12 5.71 7.49 8.09
C PHE A 12 6.83 8.53 7.84
N PRO A 13 7.86 8.19 7.04
CA PRO A 13 8.98 9.10 6.84
C PRO A 13 8.49 10.37 6.13
N ARG A 14 9.15 11.51 6.41
CA ARG A 14 8.80 12.80 5.78
C ARG A 14 8.88 12.73 4.25
N GLU A 15 9.79 11.90 3.76
CA GLU A 15 9.98 11.59 2.34
C GLU A 15 10.13 10.06 2.22
N ALA A 16 9.22 9.42 1.49
CA ALA A 16 9.28 8.00 1.14
C ALA A 16 8.84 7.82 -0.30
N GLU A 17 9.48 6.88 -0.98
CA GLU A 17 8.93 6.34 -2.21
C GLU A 17 7.77 5.41 -1.85
N ILE A 18 6.62 5.59 -2.50
CA ILE A 18 5.43 4.75 -2.27
C ILE A 18 5.23 3.86 -3.49
N ILE A 19 5.22 2.55 -3.27
CA ILE A 19 4.77 1.58 -4.27
C ILE A 19 3.29 1.30 -4.02
N LEU A 20 2.45 1.77 -4.94
CA LEU A 20 1.02 1.48 -4.96
C LEU A 20 0.77 0.13 -5.66
N ILE A 21 0.09 -0.76 -4.95
CA ILE A 21 -0.27 -2.10 -5.43
C ILE A 21 -1.79 -2.18 -5.52
N GLY A 22 -2.29 -2.35 -6.74
CA GLY A 22 -3.70 -2.64 -6.99
C GLY A 22 -3.98 -4.11 -6.73
N ALA A 23 -4.98 -4.41 -5.91
CA ALA A 23 -5.36 -5.79 -5.62
C ALA A 23 -6.88 -6.01 -5.68
N ASN A 24 -7.29 -7.21 -6.09
CA ASN A 24 -8.66 -7.68 -5.99
C ASN A 24 -8.99 -8.01 -4.52
N LEU A 25 -10.08 -7.45 -4.02
CA LEU A 25 -10.58 -7.70 -2.67
C LEU A 25 -11.57 -8.88 -2.69
N PRO A 26 -11.59 -9.75 -1.66
CA PRO A 26 -10.78 -9.72 -0.44
C PRO A 26 -9.35 -10.26 -0.65
N LEU A 27 -8.38 -9.65 0.02
CA LEU A 27 -6.92 -9.92 -0.09
C LEU A 27 -6.46 -11.31 0.41
N LYS A 28 -7.37 -12.29 0.53
CA LYS A 28 -7.10 -13.63 1.07
C LYS A 28 -5.97 -14.35 0.33
N VAL A 29 -5.80 -14.09 -0.96
CA VAL A 29 -4.78 -14.75 -1.81
C VAL A 29 -3.36 -14.23 -1.51
N ASN A 30 -3.23 -13.05 -0.92
CA ASN A 30 -1.94 -12.36 -0.79
C ASN A 30 -1.28 -12.54 0.60
N ASN A 31 -1.82 -13.40 1.46
CA ASN A 31 -1.34 -13.59 2.85
C ASN A 31 -1.19 -12.27 3.62
N ILE A 32 -2.13 -11.35 3.39
CA ILE A 32 -2.17 -10.05 4.07
C ILE A 32 -3.05 -10.20 5.31
N ILE A 33 -2.47 -9.89 6.46
CA ILE A 33 -3.14 -9.88 7.75
C ILE A 33 -3.33 -8.42 8.17
N VAL A 34 -4.58 -8.01 8.41
CA VAL A 34 -4.87 -6.68 8.96
C VAL A 34 -4.38 -6.64 10.41
N VAL A 35 -3.61 -5.61 10.76
CA VAL A 35 -3.11 -5.38 12.11
C VAL A 35 -3.96 -4.34 12.84
N LYS A 36 -4.31 -3.24 12.18
CA LYS A 36 -5.20 -2.19 12.70
C LYS A 36 -6.10 -1.62 11.60
N GLY A 37 -7.27 -1.12 11.98
CA GLY A 37 -8.24 -0.57 11.04
C GLY A 37 -8.93 -1.66 10.21
N ARG A 38 -9.17 -1.39 8.93
CA ARG A 38 -9.85 -2.30 8.00
C ARG A 38 -9.17 -2.32 6.62
N LEU A 39 -9.61 -3.23 5.77
CA LEU A 39 -9.27 -3.17 4.34
C LEU A 39 -10.10 -2.09 3.63
N PRO A 40 -9.60 -1.54 2.51
CA PRO A 40 -10.38 -0.66 1.66
C PRO A 40 -11.58 -1.42 1.07
N LEU A 41 -12.66 -0.72 0.75
CA LEU A 41 -13.77 -1.26 -0.03
C LEU A 41 -13.43 -1.19 -1.53
N GLU A 42 -14.13 -1.98 -2.35
CA GLU A 42 -13.79 -2.21 -3.77
C GLU A 42 -13.60 -0.94 -4.61
N ASN A 43 -14.28 0.16 -4.31
CA ASN A 43 -14.18 1.41 -5.07
C ASN A 43 -13.72 2.61 -4.23
N GLU A 44 -13.21 2.33 -3.04
CA GLU A 44 -12.80 3.35 -2.09
C GLU A 44 -11.41 3.88 -2.41
N GLU A 45 -11.27 5.20 -2.45
CA GLU A 45 -9.98 5.90 -2.55
C GLU A 45 -9.24 5.87 -1.21
N ALA A 46 -8.91 4.65 -0.80
CA ALA A 46 -8.27 4.35 0.46
C ALA A 46 -7.18 3.31 0.28
N ILE A 47 -6.21 3.36 1.19
CA ILE A 47 -5.08 2.46 1.19
C ILE A 47 -4.91 1.78 2.54
N VAL A 48 -4.21 0.65 2.49
CA VAL A 48 -3.58 0.04 3.66
C VAL A 48 -2.10 -0.12 3.41
N THR A 49 -1.27 0.13 4.41
CA THR A 49 0.19 -0.03 4.30
C THR A 49 0.72 -0.98 5.37
N GLU A 50 2.01 -1.28 5.33
CA GLU A 50 2.66 -2.08 6.36
C GLU A 50 2.59 -1.35 7.71
N HIS A 51 2.35 -2.11 8.77
CA HIS A 51 2.04 -1.60 10.11
C HIS A 51 3.04 -0.58 10.65
N ASP A 52 4.34 -0.84 10.48
CA ASP A 52 5.38 0.01 11.03
C ASP A 52 5.43 1.38 10.34
N TYR A 53 4.85 1.54 9.14
CA TYR A 53 4.73 2.84 8.45
C TYR A 53 3.40 3.55 8.72
N GLY A 54 2.31 2.78 8.70
CA GLY A 54 0.96 3.34 8.60
C GLY A 54 0.28 3.67 9.92
N GLU A 55 0.78 3.15 11.04
CA GLU A 55 0.06 3.24 12.32
C GLU A 55 -0.27 4.69 12.71
N ASN A 56 0.69 5.60 12.53
CA ASN A 56 0.52 7.02 12.88
C ASN A 56 -0.30 7.83 11.85
N LEU A 57 -0.69 7.19 10.75
CA LEU A 57 -1.47 7.78 9.68
C LEU A 57 -2.88 7.24 9.58
N LEU A 58 -3.26 6.29 10.43
CA LEU A 58 -4.61 5.74 10.43
C LEU A 58 -5.67 6.85 10.52
N ASP A 59 -6.69 6.75 9.67
CA ASP A 59 -7.79 7.69 9.47
C ASP A 59 -7.37 9.09 8.98
N LYS A 60 -6.11 9.27 8.58
CA LYS A 60 -5.62 10.51 7.94
C LYS A 60 -5.67 10.40 6.43
N GLN A 61 -5.87 11.55 5.79
CA GLN A 61 -5.62 11.71 4.36
C GLN A 61 -4.12 11.89 4.13
N ILE A 62 -3.63 11.23 3.09
CA ILE A 62 -2.26 11.36 2.61
C ILE A 62 -2.28 11.89 1.18
N SER A 63 -1.31 12.75 0.86
CA SER A 63 -1.05 13.19 -0.50
C SER A 63 0.12 12.39 -1.05
N ILE A 64 -0.07 11.76 -2.21
CA ILE A 64 0.92 11.02 -2.95
C ILE A 64 1.21 11.82 -4.22
N GLU A 65 2.40 12.40 -4.29
CA GLU A 65 2.86 13.12 -5.47
C GLU A 65 3.45 12.14 -6.48
N THR A 66 2.99 12.20 -7.72
CA THR A 66 3.58 11.45 -8.82
C THR A 66 3.89 12.36 -9.98
N ARG A 67 4.78 11.92 -10.88
CA ARG A 67 5.09 12.67 -12.11
C ARG A 67 3.88 12.90 -13.01
N SER A 68 2.84 12.07 -12.88
CA SER A 68 1.67 12.08 -13.75
C SER A 68 0.45 12.75 -13.09
N GLY A 69 0.52 13.03 -11.79
CA GLY A 69 -0.53 13.70 -11.05
C GLY A 69 -0.47 13.40 -9.55
N ASN A 70 -1.12 14.24 -8.76
CA ASN A 70 -1.23 14.05 -7.32
C ASN A 70 -2.46 13.20 -7.00
N LEU A 71 -2.33 12.35 -5.98
CA LEU A 71 -3.38 11.48 -5.50
C LEU A 71 -3.57 11.71 -4.00
N THR A 72 -4.79 12.03 -3.58
CA THR A 72 -5.16 12.09 -2.16
C THR A 72 -5.96 10.84 -1.79
N VAL A 73 -5.51 10.09 -0.79
CA VAL A 73 -6.17 8.85 -0.34
C VAL A 73 -6.25 8.80 1.18
N THR A 74 -7.23 8.08 1.70
CA THR A 74 -7.37 7.88 3.15
C THR A 74 -6.66 6.60 3.60
N MET A 75 -5.87 6.67 4.66
CA MET A 75 -5.26 5.49 5.28
C MET A 75 -6.28 4.81 6.20
N VAL A 76 -6.93 3.74 5.74
CA VAL A 76 -8.03 3.09 6.49
C VAL A 76 -7.60 1.90 7.33
N GLY A 77 -6.34 1.49 7.20
CA GLY A 77 -5.81 0.36 7.94
C GLY A 77 -4.33 0.14 7.72
N THR A 78 -3.83 -0.80 8.50
CA THR A 78 -2.47 -1.29 8.39
C THR A 78 -2.48 -2.81 8.35
N CYS A 79 -1.47 -3.37 7.70
CA CYS A 79 -1.39 -4.79 7.46
C CYS A 79 0.02 -5.32 7.61
N ARG A 80 0.14 -6.65 7.55
CA ARG A 80 1.39 -7.39 7.44
C ARG A 80 1.25 -8.41 6.34
N ALA A 81 2.28 -8.55 5.53
CA ALA A 81 2.38 -9.62 4.56
C ALA A 81 3.80 -10.15 4.54
N ILE A 82 3.98 -11.45 4.28
CA ILE A 82 5.30 -12.09 4.25
C ILE A 82 6.20 -11.46 3.18
N TRP A 83 5.60 -11.00 2.08
CA TRP A 83 6.31 -10.39 0.95
C TRP A 83 6.55 -8.88 1.10
N MET A 84 5.93 -8.22 2.08
CA MET A 84 6.20 -6.82 2.37
C MET A 84 7.45 -6.73 3.25
N PRO A 85 8.58 -6.20 2.74
CA PRO A 85 9.78 -6.06 3.55
C PRO A 85 9.52 -5.12 4.73
N ARG A 86 10.05 -5.48 5.90
CA ARG A 86 9.96 -4.63 7.09
C ARG A 86 10.96 -3.48 7.00
N TRP A 87 10.59 -2.37 7.62
CA TRP A 87 11.22 -1.06 7.46
C TRP A 87 12.69 -0.94 7.89
N TYR A 88 13.30 -1.90 8.59
CA TYR A 88 14.64 -1.69 9.20
C TYR A 88 15.80 -1.36 8.22
N GLY A 89 15.55 -1.26 6.89
CA GLY A 89 16.48 -0.66 5.94
C GLY A 89 15.89 -0.13 4.63
N SER A 90 14.59 0.17 4.54
CA SER A 90 13.94 0.55 3.26
C SER A 90 13.29 1.94 3.31
N SER A 91 13.64 2.81 2.36
CA SER A 91 12.95 4.09 2.10
C SER A 91 11.65 3.94 1.31
N VAL A 92 11.28 2.70 0.98
CA VAL A 92 10.11 2.38 0.16
C VAL A 92 8.97 1.85 1.02
N VAL A 93 7.81 2.49 0.90
CA VAL A 93 6.56 2.12 1.56
C VAL A 93 5.68 1.35 0.58
N TYR A 94 5.16 0.21 1.00
CA TYR A 94 4.20 -0.57 0.21
C TYR A 94 2.79 -0.21 0.65
N ALA A 95 1.96 0.24 -0.29
CA ALA A 95 0.57 0.59 -0.06
C ALA A 95 -0.32 -0.21 -0.99
N ILE A 96 -1.38 -0.80 -0.45
CA ILE A 96 -2.36 -1.56 -1.21
C ILE A 96 -3.63 -0.75 -1.33
N MET A 97 -4.19 -0.74 -2.54
CA MET A 97 -5.48 -0.13 -2.84
C MET A 97 -6.31 -1.06 -3.73
N PRO A 98 -7.62 -0.81 -3.88
CA PRO A 98 -8.43 -1.58 -4.81
C PRO A 98 -7.92 -1.43 -6.25
N ILE A 99 -7.84 -2.53 -6.99
CA ILE A 99 -7.30 -2.52 -8.35
C ILE A 99 -8.12 -1.63 -9.30
N SER A 100 -9.45 -1.59 -9.13
CA SER A 100 -10.37 -0.74 -9.88
C SER A 100 -10.03 0.75 -9.72
N VAL A 101 -9.68 1.15 -8.49
CA VAL A 101 -9.30 2.53 -8.16
C VAL A 101 -7.94 2.85 -8.76
N LEU A 102 -6.95 1.96 -8.61
CA LEU A 102 -5.64 2.15 -9.23
C LEU A 102 -5.76 2.29 -10.76
N TRP A 103 -6.57 1.44 -11.40
CA TRP A 103 -6.81 1.53 -12.84
C TRP A 103 -7.46 2.85 -13.24
N ARG A 104 -8.45 3.33 -12.49
CA ARG A 104 -9.08 4.63 -12.73
C ARG A 104 -8.06 5.76 -12.68
N ILE A 105 -7.16 5.74 -11.69
CA ILE A 105 -6.10 6.75 -11.53
C ILE A 105 -5.11 6.70 -12.69
N LEU A 106 -4.60 5.51 -13.03
CA LEU A 106 -3.63 5.35 -14.12
C LEU A 106 -4.24 5.77 -15.47
N ASN A 107 -5.50 5.44 -15.72
CA ASN A 107 -6.23 5.89 -16.90
C ASN A 107 -6.41 7.42 -16.92
N ALA A 108 -6.76 8.04 -15.79
CA ALA A 108 -6.86 9.50 -15.68
C ALA A 108 -5.52 10.21 -15.93
N TRP A 109 -4.41 9.54 -15.64
CA TRP A 109 -3.05 10.00 -15.91
C TRP A 109 -2.55 9.69 -17.32
N GLY A 110 -3.38 9.06 -18.17
CA GLY A 110 -3.00 8.70 -19.54
C GLY A 110 -1.93 7.60 -19.62
N ILE A 111 -1.72 6.84 -18.54
CA ILE A 111 -0.75 5.74 -18.48
C ILE A 111 -1.42 4.48 -19.01
N ALA A 112 -1.12 4.11 -20.26
CA ALA A 112 -1.55 2.84 -20.83
C ALA A 112 -0.81 1.68 -20.14
N MET A 113 -1.54 0.80 -19.47
CA MET A 113 -0.96 -0.38 -18.82
C MET A 113 -0.97 -1.57 -19.79
N PHE A 114 0.20 -2.00 -20.28
CA PHE A 114 0.37 -3.32 -20.89
C PHE A 114 0.47 -4.37 -19.79
N ILE A 115 -0.62 -5.12 -19.56
CA ILE A 115 -0.62 -6.22 -18.59
C ILE A 115 -0.13 -7.49 -19.30
N HIS A 116 1.14 -7.84 -19.10
CA HIS A 116 1.60 -9.20 -19.39
C HIS A 116 1.25 -10.08 -18.19
N TYR A 117 0.27 -10.98 -18.35
CA TYR A 117 0.02 -12.04 -17.38
C TYR A 117 1.20 -13.01 -17.40
N THR A 118 2.09 -12.91 -16.43
CA THR A 118 3.05 -13.96 -16.12
C THR A 118 3.10 -14.10 -14.61
N HIS A 119 2.86 -15.31 -14.11
CA HIS A 119 3.06 -15.67 -12.71
C HIS A 119 4.39 -15.07 -12.23
N TYR A 120 4.33 -14.30 -11.14
CA TYR A 120 5.33 -13.32 -10.68
C TYR A 120 5.37 -12.03 -11.51
N SER A 121 4.75 -10.98 -10.98
CA SER A 121 4.96 -9.63 -11.51
C SER A 121 5.16 -8.65 -10.37
N ARG A 122 6.44 -8.39 -10.09
CA ARG A 122 6.91 -7.12 -9.54
C ARG A 122 6.48 -6.04 -10.52
N ILE A 123 5.61 -5.14 -10.10
CA ILE A 123 5.42 -3.84 -10.77
C ILE A 123 6.37 -2.88 -10.04
N ILE A 124 7.40 -2.43 -10.75
CA ILE A 124 8.31 -1.36 -10.31
C ILE A 124 8.07 -0.21 -11.30
N PHE A 125 7.81 0.98 -10.76
CA PHE A 125 7.78 2.23 -11.55
C PHE A 125 9.20 2.66 -11.92
#